data_AF-A0A1M4IG01-F1
#
_entry.id   AF-A0A1M4IG01-F1
#
_cell.length_a   1.000
_cell.length_b   1.000
_cell.length_c   1.000
_cell.angle_alpha   90.00
_cell.angle_beta   90.00
_cell.angle_gamma   90.00
#
_symmetry.space_group_name_H-M   'P 1'
#
loop_
_entity.id
_entity.type
_entity.pdbx_description
1 polymer ?
#
loop_
_entity_poly.entity_id
_entity_poly.type
_entity_poly.pdbx_seq_one_letter_code
_entity_poly.pdbx_strand_id
1 'polypeptide(L)'
;MPMGGKASRAWRAAMRRAERDAWWAEASIVFLLVTVVEAVQQPETTMNKQVPQPQTAPLTVQVFNPGEDAVSDFAVSSVLVEGKREALLIDAQFLTVRAGKLVEQIRASGNHLSTIYISHGDPIPDSAARAHWN
;
A
#
# COMPACT_ATOMS: atom_id res chain seq x y z
N MET A 1 22.80 -70.12 0.12
CA MET A 1 24.08 -69.86 -0.59
C MET A 1 23.96 -68.53 -1.34
N PRO A 2 24.99 -67.69 -1.33
CA PRO A 2 24.86 -66.26 -1.62
C PRO A 2 24.79 -66.02 -3.13
N MET A 3 23.73 -65.35 -3.61
CA MET A 3 23.77 -64.80 -4.97
C MET A 3 24.82 -63.69 -5.01
N GLY A 4 25.91 -63.98 -5.73
CA GLY A 4 27.18 -63.27 -5.70
C GLY A 4 27.10 -61.77 -5.98
N GLY A 5 27.97 -61.03 -5.28
CA GLY A 5 27.98 -59.57 -5.14
C GLY A 5 28.38 -58.74 -6.36
N LYS A 6 28.01 -59.13 -7.58
CA LYS A 6 28.10 -58.27 -8.78
C LYS A 6 26.74 -57.66 -9.12
N ALA A 7 25.68 -58.46 -9.12
CA ALA A 7 24.31 -58.00 -9.39
C ALA A 7 23.81 -56.97 -8.37
N SER A 8 24.16 -57.13 -7.08
CA SER A 8 23.75 -56.18 -6.02
C SER A 8 24.49 -54.83 -6.07
N ARG A 9 25.71 -54.77 -6.63
CA ARG A 9 26.45 -53.52 -6.81
C ARG A 9 25.95 -52.75 -8.04
N ALA A 10 25.69 -53.46 -9.13
CA ALA A 10 25.09 -52.87 -10.33
C ALA A 10 23.68 -52.32 -10.04
N TRP A 11 22.85 -53.06 -9.30
CA TRP A 11 21.51 -52.62 -8.93
C TRP A 11 21.50 -51.40 -8.00
N ARG A 12 22.39 -51.36 -7.00
CA ARG A 12 22.57 -50.16 -6.15
C ARG A 12 23.12 -48.97 -6.91
N ALA A 13 23.97 -49.18 -7.92
CA ALA A 13 24.46 -48.10 -8.77
C ALA A 13 23.36 -47.57 -9.71
N ALA A 14 22.49 -48.45 -10.24
CA ALA A 14 21.34 -48.08 -11.04
C ALA A 14 20.28 -47.33 -10.22
N MET A 15 19.97 -47.80 -9.00
CA MET A 15 19.05 -47.13 -8.06
C MET A 15 19.54 -45.74 -7.67
N ARG A 16 20.83 -45.58 -7.32
CA ARG A 16 21.40 -44.25 -7.04
C ARG A 16 21.43 -43.33 -8.26
N ARG A 17 21.44 -43.88 -9.47
CA ARG A 17 21.31 -43.09 -10.71
C ARG A 17 19.86 -42.63 -10.87
N ALA A 18 18.89 -43.53 -10.70
CA ALA A 18 17.47 -43.22 -10.74
C ALA A 18 17.03 -42.23 -9.64
N GLU A 19 17.52 -42.36 -8.40
CA GLU A 19 17.24 -41.42 -7.30
C GLU A 19 17.83 -40.03 -7.56
N ARG A 20 19.03 -39.96 -8.15
CA ARG A 20 19.60 -38.67 -8.58
C ARG A 20 18.80 -38.10 -9.74
N ASP A 21 18.42 -38.90 -10.73
CA ASP A 21 17.68 -38.46 -11.91
C ASP A 21 16.25 -38.00 -11.53
N ALA A 22 15.63 -38.60 -10.51
CA ALA A 22 14.38 -38.13 -9.90
C ALA A 22 14.56 -36.80 -9.14
N TRP A 23 15.69 -36.61 -8.44
CA TRP A 23 16.07 -35.31 -7.86
C TRP A 23 16.28 -34.23 -8.93
N TRP A 24 16.84 -34.59 -10.10
CA TRP A 24 17.04 -33.66 -11.21
C TRP A 24 15.73 -33.24 -11.87
N ALA A 25 14.70 -34.11 -11.93
CA ALA A 25 13.40 -33.77 -12.51
C ALA A 25 12.62 -32.75 -11.66
N GLU A 26 12.56 -32.94 -10.34
CA GLU A 26 11.90 -32.01 -9.41
C GLU A 26 12.66 -30.67 -9.31
N ALA A 27 13.99 -30.73 -9.23
CA ALA A 27 14.82 -29.52 -9.25
C ALA A 27 14.66 -28.75 -10.58
N SER A 28 14.45 -29.43 -11.71
CA SER A 28 14.21 -28.78 -13.00
C SER A 28 12.88 -28.02 -13.03
N ILE A 29 11.82 -28.55 -12.41
CA ILE A 29 10.52 -27.85 -12.37
C ILE A 29 10.62 -26.60 -11.50
N VAL A 30 11.25 -26.68 -10.33
CA VAL A 30 11.47 -25.52 -9.45
C VAL A 30 12.39 -24.50 -10.13
N PHE A 31 13.46 -24.95 -10.78
CA PHE A 31 14.38 -24.07 -11.53
C PHE A 31 13.68 -23.40 -12.71
N LEU A 32 12.83 -24.12 -13.45
CA LEU A 32 12.04 -23.56 -14.54
C LEU A 32 11.01 -22.55 -14.02
N LEU A 33 10.34 -22.83 -12.90
CA LEU A 33 9.42 -21.91 -12.23
C LEU A 33 10.13 -20.64 -11.73
N VAL A 34 11.29 -20.78 -11.08
CA VAL A 34 12.11 -19.63 -10.63
C VAL A 34 12.57 -18.80 -11.83
N THR A 35 13.02 -19.45 -12.91
CA THR A 35 13.45 -18.76 -14.14
C THR A 35 12.28 -18.04 -14.82
N VAL A 36 11.08 -18.65 -14.85
CA VAL A 36 9.87 -18.02 -15.41
C VAL A 36 9.40 -16.85 -14.55
N VAL A 37 9.45 -16.98 -13.22
CA VAL A 37 9.11 -15.91 -12.27
C VAL A 37 10.08 -14.73 -12.43
N GLU A 38 11.39 -14.98 -12.49
CA GLU A 38 12.41 -13.95 -12.75
C GLU A 38 12.26 -13.32 -14.15
N ALA A 39 11.90 -14.11 -15.18
CA ALA A 39 11.65 -13.60 -16.53
C ALA A 39 10.40 -12.70 -16.60
N VAL A 40 9.35 -13.01 -15.83
CA VAL A 40 8.15 -12.16 -15.70
C VAL A 40 8.46 -10.84 -14.97
N GLN A 41 9.51 -10.81 -14.14
CA GLN A 41 9.93 -9.63 -13.40
C GLN A 41 11.01 -8.80 -14.13
N GLN A 42 11.26 -9.06 -15.42
CA GLN A 42 12.10 -8.18 -16.20
C GLN A 42 11.49 -6.78 -16.25
N PRO A 43 12.22 -5.73 -15.84
CA PRO A 43 11.77 -4.37 -16.07
C PRO A 43 11.67 -4.17 -17.58
N GLU A 44 10.49 -3.75 -18.04
CA GLU A 44 10.22 -3.54 -19.46
C GLU A 44 11.31 -2.66 -20.08
N THR A 45 12.13 -3.22 -20.97
CA THR A 45 13.02 -2.44 -21.83
C THR A 45 12.16 -1.81 -22.93
N THR A 46 11.37 -0.83 -22.53
CA THR A 46 10.69 0.05 -23.47
C THR A 46 11.75 0.87 -24.19
N MET A 47 11.74 0.78 -25.51
CA MET A 47 12.32 1.77 -26.42
C MET A 47 11.95 3.15 -25.88
N ASN A 48 12.95 3.91 -25.43
CA ASN A 48 12.81 5.20 -24.77
C ASN A 48 12.11 6.22 -25.68
N LYS A 49 10.79 6.22 -25.69
CA LYS A 49 10.03 7.46 -25.79
C LYS A 49 9.96 7.98 -24.37
N GLN A 50 10.72 9.03 -24.06
CA GLN A 50 10.44 9.84 -22.89
C GLN A 50 9.00 10.36 -23.02
N VAL A 51 8.06 9.64 -22.42
CA VAL A 51 6.92 10.29 -21.79
C VAL A 51 7.55 11.10 -20.67
N PRO A 52 7.45 12.44 -20.66
CA PRO A 52 7.87 13.21 -19.51
C PRO A 52 7.11 12.63 -18.30
N GLN A 53 7.80 11.90 -17.43
CA GLN A 53 7.28 11.65 -16.10
C GLN A 53 7.13 13.04 -15.50
N PRO A 54 5.90 13.49 -15.17
CA PRO A 54 5.76 14.74 -14.44
C PRO A 54 6.65 14.57 -13.21
N GLN A 55 7.55 15.52 -13.01
CA GLN A 55 8.29 15.62 -11.76
C GLN A 55 7.24 15.91 -10.70
N THR A 56 6.68 14.86 -10.09
CA THR A 56 5.77 14.99 -8.97
C THR A 56 6.59 15.67 -7.88
N ALA A 57 6.33 16.96 -7.69
CA ALA A 57 6.87 17.64 -6.53
C ALA A 57 6.41 16.84 -5.31
N PRO A 58 7.30 16.53 -4.35
CA PRO A 58 6.88 15.83 -3.15
C PRO A 58 5.75 16.62 -2.49
N LEU A 59 4.64 15.94 -2.22
CA LEU A 59 3.52 16.50 -1.50
C LEU A 59 3.87 16.55 -0.03
N THR A 60 3.58 17.66 0.64
CA THR A 60 3.65 17.75 2.09
C THR A 60 2.30 17.33 2.66
N VAL A 61 2.32 16.45 3.66
CA VAL A 61 1.11 15.97 4.34
C VAL A 61 1.24 16.29 5.82
N GLN A 62 0.28 17.06 6.33
CA GLN A 62 0.22 17.44 7.74
C GLN A 62 -1.10 16.94 8.33
N VAL A 63 -1.02 16.27 9.48
CA VAL A 63 -2.19 15.76 10.20
C VAL A 63 -2.46 16.62 11.42
N PHE A 64 -3.69 17.10 11.55
CA PHE A 64 -4.17 17.83 12.71
C PHE A 64 -5.16 16.94 13.46
N ASN A 65 -4.76 16.41 14.61
CA ASN A 65 -5.63 15.62 15.48
C ASN A 65 -5.67 16.30 16.87
N PRO A 66 -6.86 16.65 17.39
CA PRO A 66 -7.00 17.30 18.69
C PRO A 66 -6.64 16.40 19.89
N GLY A 67 -6.48 15.08 19.72
CA GLY A 67 -6.03 14.19 20.79
C GLY A 67 -6.89 14.29 22.05
N GLU A 68 -6.23 14.31 23.22
CA GLU A 68 -6.86 14.43 24.53
C GLU A 68 -7.54 15.79 24.77
N ASP A 69 -7.19 16.83 23.98
CA ASP A 69 -7.82 18.15 24.05
C ASP A 69 -9.15 18.21 23.29
N ALA A 70 -9.59 17.10 22.69
CA ALA A 70 -10.88 17.01 22.05
C ALA A 70 -12.03 17.04 23.07
N VAL A 71 -13.06 17.85 22.81
CA VAL A 71 -14.37 17.58 23.42
C VAL A 71 -14.79 16.22 22.86
N SER A 72 -14.99 15.23 23.73
CA SER A 72 -15.04 13.78 23.42
C SER A 72 -15.96 13.41 22.25
N ASP A 73 -16.99 14.23 22.02
CA ASP A 73 -18.05 13.93 21.07
C ASP A 73 -17.82 14.56 19.67
N PHE A 74 -16.79 15.42 19.51
CA PHE A 74 -16.51 16.14 18.26
C PHE A 74 -15.00 16.17 17.91
N ALA A 75 -14.32 15.03 18.11
CA ALA A 75 -12.93 14.87 17.72
C ALA A 75 -12.81 14.64 16.20
N VAL A 76 -12.45 15.68 15.44
CA VAL A 76 -12.16 15.56 14.00
C VAL A 76 -10.65 15.54 13.78
N SER A 77 -10.17 14.55 13.03
CA SER A 77 -8.80 14.56 12.48
C SER A 77 -8.83 15.19 11.09
N SER A 78 -8.11 16.29 10.90
CA SER A 78 -7.96 16.93 9.58
C SER A 78 -6.63 16.53 8.95
N VAL A 79 -6.59 16.50 7.62
CA VAL A 79 -5.34 16.33 6.86
C VAL A 79 -5.20 17.45 5.85
N LEU A 80 -4.10 18.19 5.93
CA LEU A 80 -3.72 19.19 4.94
C LEU A 80 -2.66 18.58 4.01
N VAL A 81 -2.99 18.52 2.72
CA VAL A 81 -2.10 18.04 1.66
C VAL A 81 -1.71 19.23 0.80
N GLU A 82 -0.40 19.48 0.67
CA GLU A 82 0.13 20.66 -0.02
C GLU A 82 1.06 20.27 -1.16
N GLY A 83 0.84 20.89 -2.30
CA GLY A 83 1.76 20.90 -3.43
C GLY A 83 2.51 22.22 -3.54
N LYS A 84 3.11 22.48 -4.70
CA LYS A 84 3.89 23.71 -4.95
C LYS A 84 3.07 25.00 -4.94
N ARG A 85 1.76 24.91 -5.21
CA ARG A 85 0.86 26.07 -5.39
C ARG A 85 -0.55 25.83 -4.88
N GLU A 86 -0.92 24.58 -4.69
CA GLU A 86 -2.27 24.17 -4.35
C GLU A 86 -2.28 23.38 -3.05
N ALA A 87 -3.38 23.49 -2.32
CA ALA A 87 -3.64 22.71 -1.12
C ALA A 87 -5.02 22.02 -1.21
N LEU A 88 -5.08 20.82 -0.65
CA LEU A 88 -6.29 20.05 -0.40
C LEU A 88 -6.46 19.89 1.10
N LEU A 89 -7.64 20.19 1.61
CA LEU A 89 -8.01 19.90 2.98
C LEU A 89 -8.97 18.72 3.03
N ILE A 90 -8.65 17.72 3.85
CA ILE A 90 -9.53 16.58 4.17
C ILE A 90 -10.07 16.78 5.60
N ASP A 91 -11.38 16.69 5.75
CA ASP A 91 -12.14 16.73 7.01
C ASP A 91 -11.87 17.97 7.86
N ALA A 92 -12.58 19.07 7.57
CA ALA A 92 -12.41 20.35 8.26
C ALA A 92 -12.91 20.31 9.72
N GLN A 93 -12.33 21.18 10.56
CA GLN A 93 -12.69 21.30 11.97
C GLN A 93 -14.06 21.95 12.16
N PHE A 94 -14.92 21.38 13.02
CA PHE A 94 -16.25 21.92 13.33
C PHE A 94 -16.21 23.19 14.20
N LEU A 95 -15.26 23.26 15.13
CA LEU A 95 -15.16 24.38 16.07
C LEU A 95 -14.39 25.54 15.43
N THR A 96 -14.96 26.75 15.48
CA THR A 96 -14.36 27.98 14.92
C THR A 96 -12.95 28.24 15.41
N VAL A 97 -12.67 28.03 16.71
CA VAL A 97 -11.33 28.18 17.29
C VAL A 97 -10.29 27.22 16.68
N ARG A 98 -10.72 26.02 16.26
CA ARG A 98 -9.83 25.01 15.65
C ARG A 98 -9.70 25.24 14.15
N ALA A 99 -10.79 25.61 13.49
CA ALA A 99 -10.77 26.04 12.09
C ALA A 99 -9.84 27.24 11.88
N GLY A 100 -9.79 28.18 12.83
CA GLY A 100 -8.89 29.34 12.78
C GLY A 100 -7.41 28.97 12.62
N LYS A 101 -6.92 28.00 13.41
CA LYS A 101 -5.52 27.54 13.32
C LYS A 101 -5.20 26.97 11.93
N LEU A 102 -6.14 26.23 11.35
CA LEU A 102 -6.00 25.64 10.03
C LEU A 102 -5.97 26.71 8.93
N VAL A 103 -6.82 27.73 9.06
CA VAL A 103 -6.86 28.90 8.16
C VAL A 103 -5.54 29.66 8.23
N GLU A 104 -4.97 29.86 9.41
CA GLU A 104 -3.67 30.51 9.57
C GLU A 104 -2.54 29.72 8.90
N GLN A 105 -2.52 28.39 9.05
CA GLN A 105 -1.54 27.53 8.39
C GLN A 105 -1.63 27.60 6.86
N ILE A 106 -2.83 27.50 6.30
CA ILE A 106 -3.06 27.60 4.85
C ILE A 106 -2.65 28.98 4.32
N ARG A 107 -2.93 30.04 5.08
CA ARG A 107 -2.49 31.40 4.71
C ARG A 107 -0.98 31.55 4.77
N ALA A 108 -0.33 30.98 5.79
CA ALA A 108 1.12 31.03 5.96
C ALA A 108 1.88 30.25 4.89
N SER A 109 1.28 29.17 4.35
CA SER A 109 1.92 28.41 3.25
C SER A 109 1.86 29.12 1.90
N GLY A 110 0.99 30.11 1.74
CA GLY A 110 0.82 30.85 0.48
C GLY A 110 0.19 30.02 -0.65
N ASN A 111 -0.24 28.79 -0.35
CA ASN A 111 -0.89 27.91 -1.30
C ASN A 111 -2.36 28.27 -1.50
N HIS A 112 -2.86 28.04 -2.71
CA HIS A 112 -4.28 28.17 -3.03
C HIS A 112 -5.03 26.91 -2.59
N LEU A 113 -5.90 27.02 -1.60
CA LEU A 113 -6.80 25.92 -1.21
C LEU A 113 -7.81 25.67 -2.35
N SER A 114 -7.61 24.59 -3.10
CA SER A 114 -8.40 24.28 -4.29
C SER A 114 -9.59 23.37 -3.98
N THR A 115 -9.45 22.50 -2.97
CA THR A 115 -10.43 21.46 -2.67
C THR A 115 -10.59 21.28 -1.16
N ILE A 116 -11.83 21.10 -0.72
CA ILE A 116 -12.17 20.55 0.60
C ILE A 116 -12.88 19.22 0.35
N TYR A 117 -12.32 18.14 0.89
CA TYR A 117 -12.88 16.80 0.80
C TYR A 117 -13.42 16.38 2.16
N ILE A 118 -14.67 15.91 2.20
CA ILE A 118 -15.32 15.36 3.39
C ILE A 118 -15.38 13.85 3.20
N SER A 119 -14.70 13.11 4.06
CA SER A 119 -14.59 11.66 3.92
C SER A 119 -15.92 10.97 4.21
N HIS A 120 -16.63 11.42 5.26
CA HIS A 120 -17.90 10.87 5.71
C HIS A 120 -18.76 11.95 6.37
N GLY A 121 -20.08 11.77 6.37
CA GLY A 121 -21.01 12.62 7.13
C GLY A 121 -20.97 12.29 8.62
N ASP A 122 -21.17 13.32 9.46
CA ASP A 122 -21.25 13.15 10.91
C ASP A 122 -22.40 12.18 11.28
N PRO A 123 -22.16 11.16 12.12
CA PRO A 123 -23.22 10.24 12.52
C PRO A 123 -24.27 10.99 13.34
N ILE A 124 -25.41 11.27 12.73
CA ILE A 124 -26.59 11.75 13.44
C ILE A 124 -27.05 10.59 14.34
N PRO A 125 -27.17 10.77 15.68
CA PRO A 125 -27.65 9.72 16.56
C PRO A 125 -29.03 9.24 16.10
N ASP A 126 -29.26 7.92 16.07
CA ASP A 126 -30.56 7.31 15.72
C ASP A 126 -31.73 7.88 16.55
N SER A 127 -31.45 8.38 17.76
CA SER A 127 -32.44 9.03 18.62
C SER A 127 -32.99 10.33 18.02
N ALA A 128 -32.18 11.07 17.28
CA ALA A 128 -32.62 12.27 16.58
C ALA A 128 -33.47 11.91 15.36
N ALA A 129 -33.10 10.86 14.62
CA ALA A 129 -33.86 10.36 13.44
C ALA A 129 -35.27 9.84 13.79
N ARG A 130 -35.46 9.36 15.03
CA ARG A 130 -36.76 8.86 15.52
C ARG A 130 -37.69 9.95 16.06
N ALA A 131 -37.19 11.16 16.34
CA ALA A 131 -37.97 12.22 16.98
C ALA A 131 -38.92 12.99 16.03
N HIS A 132 -38.89 12.70 14.73
CA HIS A 132 -39.75 13.35 13.72
C HIS A 132 -40.69 12.39 12.97
N TRP A 133 -40.77 11.12 13.42
CA TRP A 133 -41.72 10.12 12.92
C TRP A 133 -42.36 9.33 14.08
N ASN A 134 -43.04 10.04 14.99
CA ASN A 134 -44.26 9.61 15.69
C ASN A 134 -44.73 10.69 16.68
#